data_AF-A0A8T1V518-F1
#
_entry.id   AF-A0A8T1V518-F1
#
_cell.length_a   1.000
_cell.length_b   1.000
_cell.length_c   1.000
_cell.angle_alpha   90.00
_cell.angle_beta   90.00
_cell.angle_gamma   90.00
#
_symmetry.space_group_name_H-M   'P 1'
#
loop_
_entity.id
_entity.type
_entity.pdbx_description
1 polymer ?
#
loop_
_entity_poly.entity_id
_entity_poly.type
_entity_poly.pdbx_seq_one_letter_code
_entity_poly.pdbx_strand_id
1 'polypeptide(L)'
;MYHRCYILAVLAVALVARSNIFLLANASGHTKRSTATSSNNLPLDHHIGKVHGHIKVITNSDNYDDDDDGDTIGEEDRTNSEERVNPLGGFLGTSEIKGFLRREYNNIAPRIVAKTNKDADDIADAIWKYIEAFKSRKRTPVFTKLTEAEAFRRSAKGQRFHEFLDEFLMKQVNIWLKEGKSIDFVKKELRIHKLTEATLKKSPNFKYYDDFMSKTATEWARDLTSIDDAKKLLGMEKLSADALKTHANYKYYDKFMDSSVLMWVGGGKSIDDVQKLLGLETLSAAAFKSSANFKYYDKFMTMRVEAWLRSGKPLDDVKTLLGFKTLSADATKLSPNLKYYDQFLDGRVNNIAARSAT
;
A
#
# COMPACT_ATOMS: atom_id res chain seq x y z
N MET A 1 -21.90 -32.08 -23.94
CA MET A 1 -21.36 -30.70 -24.02
C MET A 1 -20.44 -30.31 -22.85
N TYR A 2 -20.70 -30.72 -21.60
CA TYR A 2 -19.88 -30.37 -20.42
C TYR A 2 -18.45 -30.96 -20.35
N HIS A 3 -18.17 -32.04 -21.10
CA HIS A 3 -16.86 -32.71 -21.10
C HIS A 3 -15.77 -31.92 -21.86
N ARG A 4 -16.15 -31.03 -22.80
CA ARG A 4 -15.21 -30.20 -23.57
C ARG A 4 -14.75 -28.96 -22.81
N CYS A 5 -15.54 -28.44 -21.85
CA CYS A 5 -15.16 -27.29 -21.02
C CYS A 5 -14.12 -27.64 -19.94
N TYR A 6 -14.14 -28.88 -19.43
CA TYR A 6 -13.21 -29.32 -18.38
C TYR A 6 -11.81 -29.63 -18.90
N ILE A 7 -11.72 -30.24 -20.08
CA ILE A 7 -10.45 -30.45 -20.80
C ILE A 7 -9.80 -29.10 -21.14
N LEU A 8 -10.60 -28.08 -21.49
CA LEU A 8 -10.12 -26.71 -21.71
C LEU A 8 -9.63 -26.01 -20.43
N ALA A 9 -10.19 -26.32 -19.25
CA ALA A 9 -9.73 -25.75 -17.98
C ALA A 9 -8.39 -26.36 -17.52
N VAL A 10 -8.23 -27.68 -17.66
CA VAL A 10 -6.96 -28.38 -17.37
C VAL A 10 -5.89 -28.01 -18.40
N LEU A 11 -6.26 -27.89 -19.69
CA LEU A 11 -5.38 -27.36 -20.72
C LEU A 11 -5.05 -25.87 -20.51
N ALA A 12 -5.95 -25.04 -19.97
CA ALA A 12 -5.67 -23.64 -19.67
C ALA A 12 -4.68 -23.49 -18.51
N VAL A 13 -4.79 -24.30 -17.46
CA VAL A 13 -3.80 -24.33 -16.37
C VAL A 13 -2.45 -24.85 -16.86
N ALA A 14 -2.45 -25.88 -17.72
CA ALA A 14 -1.22 -26.39 -18.35
C ALA A 14 -0.63 -25.41 -19.39
N LEU A 15 -1.44 -24.67 -20.13
CA LEU A 15 -1.03 -23.67 -21.13
C LEU A 15 -0.53 -22.39 -20.46
N VAL A 16 -1.09 -21.95 -19.33
CA VAL A 16 -0.55 -20.84 -18.53
C VAL A 16 0.80 -21.21 -17.90
N ALA A 17 1.02 -22.49 -17.60
CA ALA A 17 2.33 -23.00 -17.21
C ALA A 17 3.31 -23.12 -18.39
N ARG A 18 2.84 -23.44 -19.61
CA ARG A 18 3.67 -23.59 -20.83
C ARG A 18 3.97 -22.27 -21.55
N SER A 19 3.05 -21.30 -21.57
CA SER A 19 3.23 -20.00 -22.24
C SER A 19 4.26 -19.11 -21.55
N ASN A 20 4.43 -19.27 -20.23
CA ASN A 20 5.52 -18.66 -19.48
C ASN A 20 6.91 -19.26 -19.81
N ILE A 21 6.96 -20.46 -20.37
CA ILE A 21 8.21 -21.11 -20.82
C ILE A 21 8.52 -20.70 -22.27
N PHE A 22 7.50 -20.53 -23.12
CA PHE A 22 7.67 -20.15 -24.53
C PHE A 22 8.03 -18.67 -24.74
N LEU A 23 7.58 -17.76 -23.87
CA LEU A 23 7.97 -16.34 -23.93
C LEU A 23 9.43 -16.07 -23.51
N LEU A 24 10.06 -17.01 -22.78
CA LEU A 24 11.49 -16.95 -22.44
C LEU A 24 12.40 -17.56 -23.52
N ALA A 25 11.86 -18.39 -24.43
CA ALA A 25 12.65 -19.02 -25.49
C ALA A 25 12.78 -18.15 -26.77
N ASN A 26 11.79 -17.31 -27.09
CA ASN A 26 11.81 -16.47 -28.29
C ASN A 26 12.61 -15.16 -28.18
N ALA A 27 13.17 -14.84 -27.01
CA ALA A 27 14.00 -13.65 -26.82
C ALA A 27 15.52 -13.92 -27.02
N SER A 28 15.90 -15.14 -27.40
CA SER A 28 17.29 -15.60 -27.55
C SER A 28 17.68 -15.86 -29.02
N GLY A 29 17.33 -14.94 -29.93
CA GLY A 29 17.72 -14.99 -31.34
C GLY A 29 18.69 -13.86 -31.71
N HIS A 30 19.96 -14.21 -31.87
CA HIS A 30 21.06 -13.33 -32.28
C HIS A 30 20.84 -12.59 -33.62
N THR A 31 21.30 -11.32 -33.71
CA THR A 31 22.08 -10.83 -34.87
C THR A 31 23.00 -9.65 -34.52
N LYS A 32 24.30 -9.94 -34.61
CA LYS A 32 25.49 -9.16 -35.01
C LYS A 32 25.57 -7.62 -34.82
N ARG A 33 26.53 -7.24 -33.97
CA ARG A 33 27.75 -6.44 -34.21
C ARG A 33 27.67 -5.26 -35.20
N SER A 34 27.82 -4.04 -34.67
CA SER A 34 28.66 -3.00 -35.27
C SER A 34 29.37 -2.19 -34.17
N THR A 35 30.63 -1.90 -34.43
CA THR A 35 31.63 -1.24 -33.57
C THR A 35 31.57 0.27 -33.68
N ALA A 36 31.69 0.99 -32.56
CA ALA A 36 32.42 2.26 -32.49
C ALA A 36 32.72 2.66 -31.03
N THR A 37 33.88 3.29 -30.90
CA THR A 37 34.72 3.60 -29.74
C THR A 37 34.25 4.85 -28.97
N SER A 38 34.42 4.90 -27.64
CA SER A 38 35.33 5.85 -26.94
C SER A 38 34.96 6.10 -25.47
N SER A 39 35.96 5.84 -24.61
CA SER A 39 36.37 6.49 -23.35
C SER A 39 35.37 7.27 -22.47
N ASN A 40 35.26 6.90 -21.20
CA ASN A 40 36.02 7.54 -20.11
C ASN A 40 35.71 6.88 -18.75
N ASN A 41 36.78 6.56 -18.02
CA ASN A 41 36.81 6.07 -16.65
C ASN A 41 36.44 7.18 -15.65
N LEU A 42 35.78 6.82 -14.55
CA LEU A 42 36.05 7.32 -13.18
C LEU A 42 35.24 6.46 -12.17
N PRO A 43 35.83 6.04 -11.02
CA PRO A 43 35.15 5.19 -10.05
C PRO A 43 34.48 6.05 -8.97
N LEU A 44 33.26 5.69 -8.58
CA LEU A 44 32.64 6.16 -7.35
C LEU A 44 32.07 4.97 -6.59
N ASP A 45 32.88 4.50 -5.64
CA ASP A 45 32.44 3.69 -4.51
C ASP A 45 31.41 4.48 -3.71
N HIS A 46 30.19 3.97 -3.56
CA HIS A 46 29.26 4.41 -2.52
C HIS A 46 28.59 3.21 -1.87
N HIS A 47 28.94 3.03 -0.59
CA HIS A 47 28.30 2.10 0.35
C HIS A 47 26.80 2.36 0.43
N ILE A 48 26.02 1.29 0.21
CA ILE A 48 24.56 1.27 0.42
C ILE A 48 24.32 1.21 1.94
N GLY A 49 24.01 2.36 2.53
CA GLY A 49 23.51 2.48 3.89
C GLY A 49 22.10 1.88 4.03
N LYS A 50 21.97 0.91 4.93
CA LYS A 50 20.74 0.19 5.27
C LYS A 50 19.89 1.08 6.19
N VAL A 51 18.94 1.84 5.65
CA VAL A 51 18.04 2.69 6.46
C VAL A 51 17.06 1.80 7.23
N HIS A 52 17.27 1.67 8.54
CA HIS A 52 16.27 1.17 9.48
C HIS A 52 15.47 2.37 9.98
N GLY A 53 14.23 2.52 9.50
CA GLY A 53 13.29 3.46 10.09
C GLY A 53 12.80 2.90 11.42
N HIS A 54 13.26 3.46 12.54
CA HIS A 54 12.63 3.25 13.84
C HIS A 54 11.38 4.13 13.93
N ILE A 55 10.23 3.49 14.02
CA ILE A 55 8.95 4.13 14.31
C ILE A 55 8.99 4.60 15.77
N LYS A 56 9.09 5.92 15.99
CA LYS A 56 8.92 6.53 17.30
C LYS A 56 7.44 6.89 17.46
N VAL A 57 6.75 6.14 18.31
CA VAL A 57 5.38 6.47 18.74
C VAL A 57 5.48 7.73 19.60
N ILE A 58 4.96 8.86 19.11
CA ILE A 58 4.79 10.08 19.90
C ILE A 58 3.41 9.98 20.54
N THR A 59 3.38 9.69 21.84
CA THR A 59 2.20 9.94 22.67
C THR A 59 2.27 11.40 23.12
N ASN A 60 1.33 12.23 22.66
CA ASN A 60 1.10 13.54 23.28
C ASN A 60 0.46 13.29 24.65
N SER A 61 1.21 13.56 25.72
CA SER A 61 0.66 13.77 27.06
C SER A 61 0.84 15.25 27.36
N ASP A 62 -0.28 15.95 27.51
CA ASP A 62 -0.32 17.32 27.97
C ASP A 62 0.05 17.41 29.46
N ASN A 63 0.54 18.60 29.79
CA ASN A 63 1.09 19.06 31.07
C ASN A 63 0.11 18.92 32.25
N TYR A 64 0.67 18.50 33.39
CA TYR A 64 0.31 19.05 34.70
C TYR A 64 1.61 19.44 35.40
N ASP A 65 1.70 20.73 35.73
CA ASP A 65 2.63 21.29 36.69
C ASP A 65 2.23 20.79 38.09
N ASP A 66 3.17 20.24 38.84
CA ASP A 66 3.14 20.24 40.31
C ASP A 66 4.57 20.13 40.83
N ASP A 67 4.95 21.14 41.60
CA ASP A 67 6.16 21.25 42.40
C ASP A 67 6.15 20.18 43.51
N ASP A 68 7.25 19.43 43.71
CA ASP A 68 7.71 19.12 45.07
C ASP A 68 9.14 18.54 45.11
N ASP A 69 9.75 18.76 46.27
CA ASP A 69 11.14 18.63 46.65
C ASP A 69 11.75 17.21 46.65
N GLY A 70 13.08 17.16 46.58
CA GLY A 70 13.86 16.38 47.56
C GLY A 70 14.51 15.06 47.14
N ASP A 71 15.78 14.95 47.52
CA ASP A 71 16.56 13.75 47.86
C ASP A 71 17.16 12.84 46.76
N THR A 72 18.42 13.16 46.47
CA THR A 72 19.55 12.22 46.36
C THR A 72 19.63 11.24 47.53
N ILE A 73 19.66 9.93 47.23
CA ILE A 73 20.40 8.80 47.86
C ILE A 73 20.09 7.60 46.93
N GLY A 74 21.06 6.88 46.38
CA GLY A 74 21.69 5.76 47.06
C GLY A 74 21.79 4.57 46.12
N GLU A 75 23.01 4.11 45.96
CA GLU A 75 23.47 2.87 45.34
C GLU A 75 22.78 1.64 45.97
N GLU A 76 22.23 0.72 45.17
CA GLU A 76 22.13 -0.68 45.58
C GLU A 76 22.10 -1.65 44.39
N ASP A 77 23.09 -2.53 44.42
CA ASP A 77 23.35 -3.70 43.60
C ASP A 77 22.50 -4.87 44.12
N ARG A 78 21.80 -5.62 43.25
CA ARG A 78 21.20 -6.94 43.58
C ARG A 78 20.69 -7.73 42.36
N THR A 79 21.53 -8.67 41.95
CA THR A 79 21.26 -10.10 41.70
C THR A 79 19.84 -10.60 41.37
N ASN A 80 19.76 -11.32 40.23
CA ASN A 80 19.10 -12.60 39.96
C ASN A 80 17.75 -12.92 40.64
N SER A 81 16.71 -13.03 39.82
CA SER A 81 15.67 -14.05 40.00
C SER A 81 15.27 -14.66 38.65
N GLU A 82 15.48 -15.97 38.54
CA GLU A 82 15.03 -16.83 37.46
C GLU A 82 13.52 -17.02 37.55
N GLU A 83 12.77 -16.56 36.56
CA GLU A 83 11.35 -16.87 36.42
C GLU A 83 11.17 -18.08 35.48
N ARG A 84 10.74 -19.19 36.07
CA ARG A 84 10.36 -20.43 35.38
C ARG A 84 9.08 -20.20 34.56
N VAL A 85 9.21 -20.17 33.24
CA VAL A 85 8.07 -20.28 32.32
C VAL A 85 7.88 -21.75 31.91
N ASN A 86 6.70 -22.30 32.22
CA ASN A 86 6.23 -23.61 31.77
C ASN A 86 6.10 -23.66 30.23
N PRO A 87 6.68 -24.66 29.52
CA PRO A 87 6.42 -24.85 28.10
C PRO A 87 5.28 -25.88 27.90
N LEU A 88 4.04 -25.40 27.83
CA LEU A 88 2.91 -26.18 27.33
C LEU A 88 2.29 -25.45 26.13
N GLY A 89 2.97 -25.59 24.99
CA GLY A 89 2.52 -25.17 23.67
C GLY A 89 2.98 -26.20 22.66
N GLY A 90 2.42 -27.41 22.74
CA GLY A 90 2.74 -28.50 21.83
C GLY A 90 2.41 -28.13 20.39
N PHE A 91 3.45 -27.95 19.57
CA PHE A 91 3.32 -28.00 18.12
C PHE A 91 2.85 -29.40 17.71
N LEU A 92 1.73 -29.49 16.99
CA LEU A 92 1.33 -30.73 16.33
C LEU A 92 2.47 -31.19 15.41
N GLY A 93 2.92 -32.41 15.61
CA GLY A 93 4.00 -33.00 14.82
C GLY A 93 3.58 -33.16 13.36
N THR A 94 4.55 -33.14 12.45
CA THR A 94 4.32 -33.37 11.01
C THR A 94 3.61 -34.70 10.72
N SER A 95 3.71 -35.67 11.63
CA SER A 95 2.98 -36.95 11.62
C SER A 95 1.47 -36.81 11.84
N GLU A 96 1.03 -35.91 12.73
CA GLU A 96 -0.38 -35.70 13.07
C GLU A 96 -1.10 -34.93 11.96
N ILE A 97 -0.42 -33.95 11.36
CA ILE A 97 -0.90 -33.24 10.16
C ILE A 97 -1.05 -34.22 8.99
N LYS A 98 -0.08 -35.12 8.79
CA LYS A 98 -0.14 -36.16 7.75
C LYS A 98 -1.27 -37.16 7.98
N GLY A 99 -1.52 -37.53 9.23
CA GLY A 99 -2.63 -38.42 9.63
C GLY A 99 -4.01 -37.77 9.49
N PHE A 100 -4.13 -36.47 9.79
CA PHE A 100 -5.34 -35.70 9.59
C PHE A 100 -5.68 -35.55 8.10
N LEU A 101 -4.70 -35.16 7.28
CA LEU A 101 -4.88 -34.99 5.83
C LEU A 101 -5.22 -36.31 5.13
N ARG A 102 -4.61 -37.43 5.54
CA ARG A 102 -4.94 -38.78 5.00
C ARG A 102 -6.38 -39.20 5.36
N ARG A 103 -6.87 -38.87 6.56
CA ARG A 103 -8.26 -39.14 6.97
C ARG A 103 -9.28 -38.34 6.16
N GLU A 104 -9.04 -37.03 6.02
CA GLU A 104 -9.91 -36.15 5.24
C GLU A 104 -9.91 -36.51 3.75
N TYR A 105 -8.75 -36.89 3.20
CA TYR A 105 -8.60 -37.39 1.82
C TYR A 105 -9.47 -38.62 1.55
N ASN A 106 -9.42 -39.63 2.43
CA ASN A 106 -10.17 -40.87 2.29
C ASN A 106 -11.69 -40.67 2.39
N ASN A 107 -12.15 -39.62 3.09
CA ASN A 107 -13.57 -39.30 3.20
C ASN A 107 -14.12 -38.51 1.99
N ILE A 108 -13.27 -37.75 1.31
CA ILE A 108 -13.68 -36.82 0.25
C ILE A 108 -13.50 -37.45 -1.14
N ALA A 109 -12.47 -38.28 -1.35
CA ALA A 109 -12.19 -38.92 -2.63
C ALA A 109 -13.40 -39.73 -3.19
N PRO A 110 -14.12 -40.55 -2.41
CA PRO A 110 -15.28 -41.29 -2.91
C PRO A 110 -16.44 -40.40 -3.39
N ARG A 111 -16.57 -39.19 -2.82
CA ARG A 111 -17.63 -38.22 -3.18
C ARG A 111 -17.34 -37.48 -4.48
N ILE A 112 -16.06 -37.41 -4.88
CA ILE A 112 -15.62 -36.82 -6.14
C ILE A 112 -15.68 -37.88 -7.26
N VAL A 113 -15.30 -39.12 -6.95
CA VAL A 113 -15.42 -40.29 -7.85
C VAL A 113 -16.85 -40.46 -8.38
N ALA A 114 -17.86 -40.24 -7.54
CA ALA A 114 -19.27 -40.33 -7.94
C ALA A 114 -19.74 -39.29 -9.00
N LYS A 115 -18.94 -38.26 -9.30
CA LYS A 115 -19.34 -37.12 -10.15
C LYS A 115 -18.57 -36.96 -11.46
N THR A 116 -17.40 -37.59 -11.65
CA THR A 116 -16.49 -37.19 -12.76
C THR A 116 -16.06 -38.28 -13.74
N ASN A 117 -16.40 -39.56 -13.55
CA ASN A 117 -16.15 -40.68 -14.49
C ASN A 117 -14.71 -40.75 -15.10
N LYS A 118 -13.73 -40.23 -14.36
CA LYS A 118 -12.28 -40.41 -14.54
C LYS A 118 -11.69 -40.61 -13.16
N ASP A 119 -10.63 -41.42 -13.08
CA ASP A 119 -9.95 -41.75 -11.83
C ASP A 119 -9.48 -40.47 -11.14
N ALA A 120 -10.26 -40.07 -10.14
CA ALA A 120 -10.02 -38.87 -9.34
C ALA A 120 -8.66 -38.94 -8.63
N ASP A 121 -8.17 -40.16 -8.41
CA ASP A 121 -6.86 -40.45 -7.85
C ASP A 121 -5.71 -39.96 -8.74
N ASP A 122 -5.81 -40.07 -10.07
CA ASP A 122 -4.75 -39.58 -10.98
C ASP A 122 -4.66 -38.05 -10.99
N ILE A 123 -5.82 -37.38 -10.94
CA ILE A 123 -5.90 -35.91 -10.91
C ILE A 123 -5.42 -35.39 -9.56
N ALA A 124 -5.83 -36.03 -8.47
CA ALA A 124 -5.41 -35.67 -7.13
C ALA A 124 -3.91 -35.92 -6.91
N ASP A 125 -3.39 -37.05 -7.39
CA ASP A 125 -1.97 -37.40 -7.29
C ASP A 125 -1.09 -36.45 -8.14
N ALA A 126 -1.58 -36.02 -9.31
CA ALA A 126 -0.91 -34.99 -10.10
C ALA A 126 -0.88 -33.61 -9.41
N ILE A 127 -1.99 -33.21 -8.79
CA ILE A 127 -2.05 -31.96 -8.00
C ILE A 127 -1.15 -32.05 -6.76
N TRP A 128 -1.15 -33.19 -6.08
CA TRP A 128 -0.32 -33.43 -4.89
C TRP A 128 1.18 -33.42 -5.23
N LYS A 129 1.59 -34.14 -6.28
CA LYS A 129 2.98 -34.12 -6.79
C LYS A 129 3.43 -32.72 -7.17
N TYR A 130 2.55 -31.91 -7.76
CA TYR A 130 2.84 -30.51 -8.06
C TYR A 130 3.06 -29.66 -6.80
N ILE A 131 2.22 -29.84 -5.78
CA ILE A 131 2.31 -29.14 -4.49
C ILE A 131 3.59 -29.54 -3.73
N GLU A 132 3.93 -30.83 -3.68
CA GLU A 132 5.15 -31.32 -3.03
C GLU A 132 6.43 -30.87 -3.76
N ALA A 133 6.42 -30.87 -5.10
CA ALA A 133 7.50 -30.30 -5.90
C ALA A 133 7.65 -28.78 -5.68
N PHE A 134 6.58 -28.09 -5.29
CA PHE A 134 6.61 -26.68 -4.95
C PHE A 134 7.16 -26.44 -3.53
N LYS A 135 6.71 -27.24 -2.53
CA LYS A 135 7.19 -27.19 -1.14
C LYS A 135 8.69 -27.46 -1.03
N SER A 136 9.19 -28.48 -1.73
CA SER A 136 10.61 -28.84 -1.74
C SER A 136 11.54 -27.77 -2.32
N ARG A 137 11.02 -26.84 -3.15
CA ARG A 137 11.81 -25.78 -3.78
C ARG A 137 11.91 -24.48 -2.99
N LYS A 138 11.13 -24.29 -1.91
CA LYS A 138 11.22 -23.10 -1.05
C LYS A 138 11.40 -23.51 0.42
N ARG A 139 12.55 -23.14 1.01
CA ARG A 139 12.90 -23.38 2.44
C ARG A 139 12.06 -22.60 3.46
N THR A 140 11.09 -21.79 3.02
CA THR A 140 10.19 -21.05 3.91
C THR A 140 8.75 -21.20 3.43
N PRO A 141 7.86 -21.84 4.22
CA PRO A 141 6.45 -21.95 3.87
C PRO A 141 5.78 -20.59 4.09
N VAL A 142 5.44 -19.90 3.01
CA VAL A 142 4.61 -18.68 3.04
C VAL A 142 3.11 -19.04 3.18
N PHE A 143 2.75 -20.32 3.09
CA PHE A 143 1.38 -20.83 3.17
C PHE A 143 1.06 -21.46 4.53
N THR A 144 1.06 -20.71 5.63
CA THR A 144 0.88 -21.33 6.97
C THR A 144 -0.54 -21.26 7.53
N LYS A 145 -1.53 -20.63 6.86
CA LYS A 145 -2.91 -20.59 7.40
C LYS A 145 -4.05 -20.93 6.45
N LEU A 146 -3.81 -21.06 5.14
CA LEU A 146 -4.83 -21.58 4.25
C LEU A 146 -4.51 -23.03 3.95
N THR A 147 -5.22 -23.93 4.63
CA THR A 147 -5.02 -25.36 4.43
C THR A 147 -5.46 -25.72 3.00
N GLU A 148 -4.69 -26.57 2.33
CA GLU A 148 -5.02 -27.12 1.01
C GLU A 148 -6.44 -27.71 0.97
N ALA A 149 -6.93 -28.18 2.12
CA ALA A 149 -8.30 -28.65 2.33
C ALA A 149 -9.38 -27.57 2.10
N GLU A 150 -9.12 -26.30 2.47
CA GLU A 150 -10.06 -25.19 2.28
C GLU A 150 -10.24 -24.87 0.79
N ALA A 151 -9.14 -24.82 0.04
CA ALA A 151 -9.13 -24.61 -1.40
C ALA A 151 -9.90 -25.72 -2.14
N PHE A 152 -9.70 -26.96 -1.70
CA PHE A 152 -10.36 -28.12 -2.27
C PHE A 152 -11.87 -28.17 -1.95
N ARG A 153 -12.27 -27.86 -0.70
CA ARG A 153 -13.69 -27.76 -0.32
C ARG A 153 -14.46 -26.71 -1.13
N ARG A 154 -13.83 -25.59 -1.47
CA ARG A 154 -14.46 -24.51 -2.25
C ARG A 154 -14.58 -24.85 -3.74
N SER A 155 -13.56 -25.48 -4.31
CA SER A 155 -13.62 -26.06 -5.67
C SER A 155 -14.78 -27.07 -5.80
N ALA A 156 -14.96 -27.93 -4.79
CA ALA A 156 -16.04 -28.91 -4.75
C ALA A 156 -17.46 -28.29 -4.66
N LYS A 157 -17.58 -27.02 -4.22
CA LYS A 157 -18.85 -26.26 -4.16
C LYS A 157 -19.19 -25.56 -5.48
N GLY A 158 -18.42 -25.77 -6.55
CA GLY A 158 -18.64 -25.12 -7.84
C GLY A 158 -18.21 -23.66 -7.88
N GLN A 159 -17.59 -23.15 -6.81
CA GLN A 159 -16.95 -21.84 -6.82
C GLN A 159 -15.76 -21.91 -7.79
N ARG A 160 -15.71 -20.98 -8.74
CA ARG A 160 -14.69 -21.04 -9.78
C ARG A 160 -13.33 -20.80 -9.16
N PHE A 161 -12.35 -21.65 -9.47
CA PHE A 161 -11.01 -21.58 -8.91
C PHE A 161 -10.37 -20.17 -8.97
N HIS A 162 -10.70 -19.38 -10.00
CA HIS A 162 -10.22 -17.99 -10.11
C HIS A 162 -10.80 -17.05 -9.06
N GLU A 163 -12.07 -17.19 -8.66
CA GLU A 163 -12.67 -16.37 -7.60
C GLU A 163 -12.00 -16.65 -6.25
N PHE A 164 -11.72 -17.93 -5.99
CA PHE A 164 -10.97 -18.34 -4.82
C PHE A 164 -9.55 -17.77 -4.81
N LEU A 165 -8.83 -17.87 -5.94
CA LEU A 165 -7.48 -17.34 -6.06
C LEU A 165 -7.45 -15.80 -5.92
N ASP A 166 -8.45 -15.12 -6.47
CA ASP A 166 -8.66 -13.69 -6.32
C ASP A 166 -8.86 -13.29 -4.86
N GLU A 167 -9.79 -13.94 -4.15
CA GLU A 167 -10.03 -13.71 -2.72
C GLU A 167 -8.77 -13.96 -1.89
N PHE A 168 -8.05 -15.04 -2.19
CA PHE A 168 -6.81 -15.38 -1.50
C PHE A 168 -5.73 -14.33 -1.71
N LEU A 169 -5.47 -13.90 -2.96
CA LEU A 169 -4.43 -12.91 -3.26
C LEU A 169 -4.78 -11.54 -2.68
N MET A 170 -6.05 -11.14 -2.67
CA MET A 170 -6.48 -9.91 -1.98
C MET A 170 -6.24 -9.99 -0.46
N LYS A 171 -6.48 -11.13 0.16
CA LYS A 171 -6.12 -11.36 1.58
C LYS A 171 -4.61 -11.28 1.80
N GLN A 172 -3.81 -11.84 0.90
CA GLN A 172 -2.35 -11.74 0.97
C GLN A 172 -1.85 -10.31 0.87
N VAL A 173 -2.44 -9.48 -0.01
CA VAL A 173 -2.11 -8.05 -0.10
C VAL A 173 -2.28 -7.35 1.25
N ASN A 174 -3.39 -7.59 1.96
CA ASN A 174 -3.61 -7.02 3.29
C ASN A 174 -2.60 -7.51 4.33
N ILE A 175 -2.20 -8.79 4.25
CA ILE A 175 -1.16 -9.35 5.13
C ILE A 175 0.19 -8.68 4.85
N TRP A 176 0.58 -8.56 3.58
CA TRP A 176 1.82 -7.89 3.20
C TRP A 176 1.87 -6.44 3.63
N LEU A 177 0.73 -5.74 3.55
CA LEU A 177 0.60 -4.37 4.06
C LEU A 177 0.82 -4.32 5.57
N LYS A 178 0.10 -5.16 6.33
CA LYS A 178 0.22 -5.24 7.80
C LYS A 178 1.64 -5.60 8.26
N GLU A 179 2.32 -6.47 7.52
CA GLU A 179 3.69 -6.88 7.81
C GLU A 179 4.76 -5.91 7.28
N GLY A 180 4.36 -4.78 6.68
CA GLY A 180 5.29 -3.77 6.16
C GLY A 180 6.22 -4.32 5.07
N LYS A 181 5.73 -5.25 4.23
CA LYS A 181 6.55 -5.84 3.17
C LYS A 181 6.96 -4.78 2.14
N SER A 182 8.18 -4.90 1.62
CA SER A 182 8.67 -3.98 0.60
C SER A 182 8.00 -4.19 -0.75
N ILE A 183 7.98 -3.14 -1.57
CA ILE A 183 7.48 -3.16 -2.96
C ILE A 183 8.17 -4.27 -3.77
N ASP A 184 9.48 -4.42 -3.62
CA ASP A 184 10.26 -5.45 -4.31
C ASP A 184 9.90 -6.87 -3.88
N PHE A 185 9.61 -7.07 -2.59
CA PHE A 185 9.13 -8.36 -2.09
C PHE A 185 7.80 -8.73 -2.77
N VAL A 186 6.84 -7.80 -2.79
CA VAL A 186 5.53 -8.03 -3.41
C VAL A 186 5.66 -8.28 -4.92
N LYS A 187 6.50 -7.52 -5.63
CA LYS A 187 6.77 -7.77 -7.06
C LYS A 187 7.37 -9.14 -7.32
N LYS A 188 8.24 -9.64 -6.43
CA LYS A 188 8.84 -10.98 -6.54
C LYS A 188 7.81 -12.07 -6.29
N GLU A 189 7.00 -11.95 -5.24
CA GLU A 189 5.96 -12.94 -4.91
C GLU A 189 4.85 -12.99 -5.97
N LEU A 190 4.46 -11.85 -6.54
CA LEU A 190 3.52 -11.78 -7.66
C LEU A 190 4.16 -12.16 -9.02
N ARG A 191 5.47 -12.45 -9.05
CA ARG A 191 6.26 -12.79 -10.25
C ARG A 191 6.22 -11.74 -11.35
N ILE A 192 6.12 -10.47 -10.97
CA ILE A 192 6.05 -9.33 -11.90
C ILE A 192 7.32 -8.47 -11.90
N HIS A 193 8.30 -8.74 -11.03
CA HIS A 193 9.54 -7.97 -10.89
C HIS A 193 10.44 -7.89 -12.14
N LYS A 194 10.30 -8.82 -13.10
CA LYS A 194 11.07 -8.82 -14.36
C LYS A 194 10.27 -8.30 -15.55
N LEU A 195 9.02 -7.88 -15.34
CA LEU A 195 8.16 -7.41 -16.42
C LEU A 195 8.49 -5.96 -16.73
N THR A 196 8.60 -5.65 -18.02
CA THR A 196 8.57 -4.27 -18.51
C THR A 196 7.24 -3.62 -18.16
N GLU A 197 7.17 -2.29 -18.11
CA GLU A 197 5.93 -1.58 -17.72
C GLU A 197 4.73 -1.96 -18.59
N ALA A 198 4.93 -2.06 -19.92
CA ALA A 198 3.88 -2.44 -20.85
C ALA A 198 3.36 -3.88 -20.61
N THR A 199 4.25 -4.81 -20.23
CA THR A 199 3.90 -6.20 -19.91
C THR A 199 3.29 -6.32 -18.52
N LEU A 200 3.78 -5.51 -17.57
CA LEU A 200 3.29 -5.43 -16.20
C LEU A 200 1.79 -5.12 -16.18
N LYS A 201 1.36 -4.08 -16.89
CA LYS A 201 -0.06 -3.66 -16.96
C LYS A 201 -1.00 -4.73 -17.54
N LYS A 202 -0.47 -5.65 -18.35
CA LYS A 202 -1.22 -6.77 -18.95
C LYS A 202 -1.19 -8.04 -18.09
N SER A 203 -0.38 -8.07 -17.03
CA SER A 203 -0.29 -9.22 -16.15
C SER A 203 -1.59 -9.40 -15.37
N PRO A 204 -2.15 -10.62 -15.26
CA PRO A 204 -3.32 -10.88 -14.42
C PRO A 204 -3.05 -10.59 -12.93
N ASN A 205 -1.78 -10.59 -12.52
CA ASN A 205 -1.38 -10.28 -11.14
C ASN A 205 -1.23 -8.78 -10.89
N PHE A 206 -1.30 -7.94 -11.93
CA PHE A 206 -1.14 -6.49 -11.79
C PHE A 206 -2.17 -5.88 -10.85
N LYS A 207 -3.42 -6.35 -10.89
CA LYS A 207 -4.49 -5.83 -10.01
C LYS A 207 -4.16 -5.94 -8.52
N TYR A 208 -3.44 -6.98 -8.10
CA TYR A 208 -3.04 -7.14 -6.69
C TYR A 208 -1.88 -6.24 -6.32
N TYR A 209 -0.93 -6.07 -7.23
CA TYR A 209 0.15 -5.10 -7.05
C TYR A 209 -0.41 -3.67 -7.00
N ASP A 210 -1.39 -3.36 -7.85
CA ASP A 210 -2.07 -2.07 -7.90
C ASP A 210 -2.82 -1.77 -6.60
N ASP A 211 -3.57 -2.75 -6.07
CA ASP A 211 -4.24 -2.66 -4.77
C ASP A 211 -3.23 -2.47 -3.63
N PHE A 212 -2.15 -3.27 -3.62
CA PHE A 212 -1.07 -3.14 -2.63
C PHE A 212 -0.49 -1.73 -2.64
N MET A 213 -0.06 -1.23 -3.81
CA MET A 213 0.55 0.09 -3.94
C MET A 213 -0.42 1.23 -3.54
N SER A 214 -1.70 1.11 -3.90
CA SER A 214 -2.73 2.10 -3.54
C SER A 214 -2.95 2.19 -2.02
N LYS A 215 -2.97 1.04 -1.35
CA LYS A 215 -3.09 0.97 0.11
C LYS A 215 -1.80 1.45 0.79
N THR A 216 -0.64 1.04 0.31
CA THR A 216 0.66 1.52 0.79
C THR A 216 0.78 3.03 0.69
N ALA A 217 0.33 3.65 -0.41
CA ALA A 217 0.30 5.11 -0.55
C ALA A 217 -0.60 5.80 0.51
N THR A 218 -1.71 5.16 0.88
CA THR A 218 -2.60 5.65 1.94
C THR A 218 -1.94 5.51 3.32
N GLU A 219 -1.24 4.39 3.55
CA GLU A 219 -0.49 4.14 4.78
C GLU A 219 0.66 5.13 4.98
N TRP A 220 1.43 5.41 3.94
CA TRP A 220 2.48 6.44 3.99
C TRP A 220 1.94 7.80 4.42
N ALA A 221 0.75 8.18 3.94
CA ALA A 221 0.12 9.43 4.35
C ALA A 221 -0.29 9.41 5.83
N ARG A 222 -0.81 8.28 6.32
CA ARG A 222 -1.20 8.07 7.72
C ARG A 222 0.02 8.13 8.65
N ASP A 223 1.13 7.55 8.22
CA ASP A 223 2.40 7.54 8.95
C ASP A 223 3.17 8.87 8.82
N LEU A 224 2.56 9.90 8.20
CA LEU A 224 3.16 11.21 7.95
C LEU A 224 4.51 11.14 7.21
N THR A 225 4.64 10.17 6.30
CA THR A 225 5.81 10.05 5.42
C THR A 225 6.00 11.36 4.64
N SER A 226 7.25 11.82 4.54
CA SER A 226 7.54 13.05 3.81
C SER A 226 7.24 12.92 2.31
N ILE A 227 6.94 14.04 1.65
CA ILE A 227 6.66 14.04 0.20
C ILE A 227 7.87 13.54 -0.59
N ASP A 228 9.08 13.86 -0.14
CA ASP A 228 10.32 13.45 -0.81
C ASP A 228 10.63 11.96 -0.59
N ASP A 229 10.36 11.42 0.60
CA ASP A 229 10.48 9.98 0.85
C ASP A 229 9.48 9.18 0.03
N ALA A 230 8.23 9.66 -0.08
CA ALA A 230 7.22 9.02 -0.93
C ALA A 230 7.64 9.03 -2.41
N LYS A 231 8.18 10.16 -2.92
CA LYS A 231 8.74 10.23 -4.28
C LYS A 231 9.88 9.24 -4.46
N LYS A 232 10.81 9.17 -3.52
CA LYS A 232 11.95 8.25 -3.54
C LYS A 232 11.49 6.78 -3.55
N LEU A 233 10.52 6.42 -2.71
CA LEU A 233 9.94 5.06 -2.67
C LEU A 233 9.23 4.68 -3.98
N LEU A 234 8.73 5.67 -4.72
CA LEU A 234 8.10 5.47 -6.03
C LEU A 234 9.10 5.56 -7.21
N GLY A 235 10.38 5.81 -6.95
CA GLY A 235 11.41 6.03 -7.98
C GLY A 235 11.18 7.30 -8.79
N MET A 236 10.68 8.35 -8.14
CA MET A 236 10.27 9.63 -8.72
C MET A 236 11.15 10.79 -8.23
N GLU A 237 12.28 10.50 -7.59
CA GLU A 237 13.25 11.50 -7.18
C GLU A 237 13.77 12.30 -8.39
N LYS A 238 14.02 13.60 -8.17
CA LYS A 238 14.61 14.51 -9.16
C LYS A 238 13.79 14.72 -10.45
N LEU A 239 12.57 14.18 -10.55
CA LEU A 239 11.68 14.46 -11.67
C LEU A 239 11.17 15.90 -11.60
N SER A 240 11.10 16.57 -12.75
CA SER A 240 10.39 17.85 -12.88
C SER A 240 8.88 17.66 -12.65
N ALA A 241 8.15 18.74 -12.40
CA ALA A 241 6.71 18.67 -12.17
C ALA A 241 5.94 18.02 -13.34
N ASP A 242 6.37 18.28 -14.58
CA ASP A 242 5.73 17.70 -15.78
C ASP A 242 6.12 16.22 -15.97
N ALA A 243 7.40 15.88 -15.79
CA ALA A 243 7.86 14.49 -15.86
C ALA A 243 7.19 13.63 -14.79
N LEU A 244 6.97 14.20 -13.60
CA LEU A 244 6.29 13.55 -12.48
C LEU A 244 4.85 13.15 -12.84
N LYS A 245 4.09 14.00 -13.54
CA LYS A 245 2.71 13.68 -13.98
C LYS A 245 2.64 12.57 -15.02
N THR A 246 3.64 12.46 -15.87
CA THR A 246 3.72 11.40 -16.91
C THR A 246 4.28 10.08 -16.40
N HIS A 247 4.81 10.06 -15.17
CA HIS A 247 5.46 8.88 -14.62
C HIS A 247 4.47 7.73 -14.35
N ALA A 248 4.89 6.49 -14.58
CA ALA A 248 4.04 5.30 -14.42
C ALA A 248 3.43 5.14 -13.02
N ASN A 249 4.16 5.60 -12.00
CA ASN A 249 3.75 5.53 -10.59
C ASN A 249 3.03 6.80 -10.11
N TYR A 250 2.77 7.80 -10.99
CA TYR A 250 2.14 9.06 -10.59
C TYR A 250 0.79 8.85 -9.90
N LYS A 251 0.00 7.87 -10.33
CA LYS A 251 -1.30 7.56 -9.69
C LYS A 251 -1.18 7.21 -8.20
N TYR A 252 -0.08 6.56 -7.79
CA TYR A 252 0.14 6.23 -6.38
C TYR A 252 0.64 7.44 -5.59
N TYR A 253 1.46 8.29 -6.22
CA TYR A 253 1.84 9.57 -5.64
C TYR A 253 0.61 10.48 -5.44
N ASP A 254 -0.27 10.55 -6.44
CA ASP A 254 -1.52 11.29 -6.38
C ASP A 254 -2.42 10.78 -5.25
N LYS A 255 -2.54 9.45 -5.12
CA LYS A 255 -3.25 8.80 -4.01
C LYS A 255 -2.66 9.10 -2.64
N PHE A 256 -1.33 9.10 -2.52
CA PHE A 256 -0.61 9.50 -1.31
C PHE A 256 -0.95 10.95 -0.95
N MET A 257 -0.77 11.89 -1.89
CA MET A 257 -1.03 13.31 -1.66
C MET A 257 -2.49 13.59 -1.28
N ASP A 258 -3.44 12.92 -1.94
CA ASP A 258 -4.87 12.99 -1.60
C ASP A 258 -5.14 12.54 -0.17
N SER A 259 -4.48 11.48 0.27
CA SER A 259 -4.62 10.94 1.62
C SER A 259 -3.92 11.83 2.64
N SER A 260 -2.78 12.43 2.29
CA SER A 260 -2.06 13.40 3.12
C SER A 260 -2.91 14.64 3.38
N VAL A 261 -3.65 15.13 2.39
CA VAL A 261 -4.59 16.25 2.58
C VAL A 261 -5.64 15.92 3.64
N LEU A 262 -6.22 14.71 3.62
CA LEU A 262 -7.16 14.27 4.66
C LEU A 262 -6.52 14.28 6.05
N MET A 263 -5.29 13.78 6.15
CA MET A 263 -4.54 13.75 7.42
C MET A 263 -4.18 15.15 7.90
N TRP A 264 -3.83 16.08 7.01
CA TRP A 264 -3.53 17.47 7.37
C TRP A 264 -4.76 18.22 7.89
N VAL A 265 -5.93 18.01 7.27
CA VAL A 265 -7.19 18.60 7.74
C VAL A 265 -7.58 18.00 9.10
N GLY A 266 -7.57 16.67 9.22
CA GLY A 266 -7.95 15.96 10.45
C GLY A 266 -7.00 16.23 11.62
N GLY A 267 -5.69 16.33 11.33
CA GLY A 267 -4.65 16.67 12.31
C GLY A 267 -4.49 18.16 12.57
N GLY A 268 -5.33 19.02 11.98
CA GLY A 268 -5.32 20.45 12.28
C GLY A 268 -4.08 21.22 11.79
N LYS A 269 -3.33 20.70 10.80
CA LYS A 269 -2.12 21.35 10.26
C LYS A 269 -2.37 22.77 9.75
N SER A 270 -1.49 23.72 10.07
CA SER A 270 -1.66 25.12 9.70
C SER A 270 -1.59 25.35 8.19
N ILE A 271 -2.14 26.48 7.71
CA ILE A 271 -2.10 26.85 6.28
C ILE A 271 -0.65 27.05 5.84
N ASP A 272 0.16 27.72 6.65
CA ASP A 272 1.58 28.00 6.37
C ASP A 272 2.38 26.69 6.29
N ASP A 273 2.15 25.74 7.19
CA ASP A 273 2.80 24.42 7.14
C ASP A 273 2.47 23.66 5.86
N VAL A 274 1.21 23.71 5.41
CA VAL A 274 0.82 23.05 4.15
C VAL A 274 1.44 23.76 2.95
N GLN A 275 1.48 25.09 2.93
CA GLN A 275 2.15 25.84 1.87
C GLN A 275 3.64 25.49 1.81
N LYS A 276 4.31 25.38 2.97
CA LYS A 276 5.71 24.97 3.08
C LYS A 276 5.95 23.56 2.56
N LEU A 277 5.16 22.59 3.02
CA LEU A 277 5.26 21.19 2.56
C LEU A 277 5.07 21.06 1.05
N LEU A 278 4.19 21.88 0.47
CA LEU A 278 3.92 21.88 -0.95
C LEU A 278 4.89 22.75 -1.77
N GLY A 279 5.82 23.44 -1.12
CA GLY A 279 6.77 24.36 -1.76
C GLY A 279 6.10 25.56 -2.43
N LEU A 280 5.04 26.09 -1.80
CA LEU A 280 4.22 27.18 -2.34
C LEU A 280 4.52 28.54 -1.69
N GLU A 281 5.19 28.55 -0.54
CA GLU A 281 5.39 29.73 0.33
C GLU A 281 6.17 30.88 -0.33
N THR A 282 7.06 30.58 -1.29
CA THR A 282 7.91 31.57 -1.97
C THR A 282 7.38 31.99 -3.34
N LEU A 283 6.23 31.45 -3.77
CA LEU A 283 5.69 31.69 -5.09
C LEU A 283 4.91 33.02 -5.14
N SER A 284 5.04 33.74 -6.26
CA SER A 284 4.13 34.86 -6.56
C SER A 284 2.69 34.37 -6.69
N ALA A 285 1.69 35.25 -6.53
CA ALA A 285 0.27 34.84 -6.60
C ALA A 285 -0.09 34.12 -7.92
N ALA A 286 0.49 34.53 -9.05
CA ALA A 286 0.28 33.88 -10.34
C ALA A 286 0.96 32.49 -10.42
N ALA A 287 2.20 32.39 -9.93
CA ALA A 287 2.94 31.13 -9.88
C ALA A 287 2.31 30.13 -8.88
N PHE A 288 1.79 30.63 -7.76
CA PHE A 288 1.08 29.87 -6.73
C PHE A 288 -0.10 29.11 -7.35
N LYS A 289 -0.98 29.80 -8.08
CA LYS A 289 -2.16 29.21 -8.74
C LYS A 289 -1.81 28.26 -9.88
N SER A 290 -0.67 28.49 -10.54
CA SER A 290 -0.22 27.68 -11.68
C SER A 290 0.62 26.46 -11.24
N SER A 291 1.01 26.39 -9.97
CA SER A 291 1.81 25.28 -9.44
C SER A 291 1.09 23.95 -9.56
N ALA A 292 1.80 22.89 -9.94
CA ALA A 292 1.25 21.53 -9.99
C ALA A 292 0.72 21.05 -8.62
N ASN A 293 1.26 21.59 -7.52
CA ASN A 293 0.84 21.27 -6.16
C ASN A 293 -0.38 22.08 -5.70
N PHE A 294 -0.78 23.13 -6.44
CA PHE A 294 -1.93 23.97 -6.09
C PHE A 294 -3.21 23.16 -5.93
N LYS A 295 -3.41 22.09 -6.72
CA LYS A 295 -4.60 21.23 -6.61
C LYS A 295 -4.76 20.60 -5.22
N TYR A 296 -3.65 20.23 -4.56
CA TYR A 296 -3.70 19.64 -3.21
C TYR A 296 -3.93 20.71 -2.15
N TYR A 297 -3.36 21.90 -2.35
CA TYR A 297 -3.64 23.07 -1.52
C TYR A 297 -5.12 23.49 -1.60
N ASP A 298 -5.69 23.59 -2.81
CA ASP A 298 -7.09 23.95 -3.04
C ASP A 298 -8.04 22.93 -2.42
N LYS A 299 -7.71 21.63 -2.52
CA LYS A 299 -8.43 20.56 -1.81
C LYS A 299 -8.35 20.70 -0.29
N PHE A 300 -7.16 20.93 0.26
CA PHE A 300 -6.96 21.17 1.69
C PHE A 300 -7.79 22.36 2.20
N MET A 301 -7.76 23.48 1.48
CA MET A 301 -8.48 24.69 1.83
C MET A 301 -10.00 24.52 1.74
N THR A 302 -10.50 23.85 0.70
CA THR A 302 -11.93 23.54 0.56
C THR A 302 -12.44 22.72 1.75
N MET A 303 -11.72 21.65 2.11
CA MET A 303 -12.07 20.83 3.27
C MET A 303 -11.97 21.57 4.61
N ARG A 304 -11.01 22.51 4.74
CA ARG A 304 -10.89 23.39 5.91
C ARG A 304 -12.11 24.30 6.03
N VAL A 305 -12.56 24.92 4.94
CA VAL A 305 -13.76 25.75 4.91
C VAL A 305 -14.99 24.95 5.36
N GLU A 306 -15.17 23.72 4.84
CA GLU A 306 -16.25 22.82 5.28
C GLU A 306 -16.17 22.49 6.77
N ALA A 307 -14.97 22.24 7.31
CA ALA A 307 -14.78 22.00 8.73
C ALA A 307 -15.10 23.24 9.58
N TRP A 308 -14.76 24.45 9.12
CA TRP A 308 -15.09 25.70 9.78
C TRP A 308 -16.59 25.99 9.76
N LEU A 309 -17.27 25.72 8.65
CA LEU A 309 -18.73 25.82 8.54
C LEU A 309 -19.43 24.87 9.50
N ARG A 310 -19.01 23.59 9.57
CA ARG A 310 -19.59 22.60 10.49
C ARG A 310 -19.39 22.94 11.96
N SER A 311 -18.23 23.49 12.32
CA SER A 311 -17.91 23.88 13.70
C SER A 311 -18.46 25.26 14.09
N GLY A 312 -19.09 25.98 13.17
CA GLY A 312 -19.60 27.33 13.44
C GLY A 312 -18.47 28.33 13.75
N LYS A 313 -17.30 28.16 13.14
CA LYS A 313 -16.12 28.98 13.44
C LYS A 313 -16.43 30.49 13.29
N PRO A 314 -16.01 31.34 14.23
CA PRO A 314 -16.21 32.79 14.13
C PRO A 314 -15.57 33.41 12.88
N LEU A 315 -16.15 34.51 12.40
CA LEU A 315 -15.69 35.19 11.18
C LEU A 315 -14.26 35.73 11.33
N ASP A 316 -13.98 36.35 12.48
CA ASP A 316 -12.68 36.97 12.75
C ASP A 316 -11.57 35.92 12.94
N ASP A 317 -11.92 34.74 13.48
CA ASP A 317 -11.01 33.60 13.53
C ASP A 317 -10.65 33.13 12.12
N VAL A 318 -11.62 33.00 11.22
CA VAL A 318 -11.34 32.61 9.82
C VAL A 318 -10.47 33.65 9.12
N LYS A 319 -10.76 34.95 9.27
CA LYS A 319 -9.89 36.02 8.73
C LYS A 319 -8.46 35.91 9.26
N THR A 320 -8.31 35.64 10.56
CA THR A 320 -7.00 35.47 11.20
C THR A 320 -6.27 34.25 10.64
N LEU A 321 -6.95 33.10 10.52
CA LEU A 321 -6.39 31.87 9.95
C LEU A 321 -5.97 32.03 8.49
N LEU A 322 -6.73 32.80 7.70
CA LEU A 322 -6.39 33.08 6.30
C LEU A 322 -5.27 34.14 6.13
N GLY A 323 -4.78 34.69 7.24
CA GLY A 323 -3.70 35.69 7.26
C GLY A 323 -4.16 37.10 6.89
N PHE A 324 -5.46 37.41 6.96
CA PHE A 324 -5.97 38.73 6.52
C PHE A 324 -5.82 39.83 7.57
N LYS A 325 -5.58 39.47 8.83
CA LYS A 325 -5.55 40.44 9.95
C LYS A 325 -4.45 41.51 9.79
N THR A 326 -3.35 41.17 9.11
CA THR A 326 -2.21 42.07 8.89
C THR A 326 -2.18 42.67 7.49
N LEU A 327 -3.12 42.30 6.62
CA LEU A 327 -3.15 42.76 5.23
C LEU A 327 -4.01 44.02 5.10
N SER A 328 -3.59 44.92 4.21
CA SER A 328 -4.47 46.00 3.75
C SER A 328 -5.64 45.44 2.92
N ALA A 329 -6.66 46.27 2.69
CA ALA A 329 -7.81 45.86 1.87
C ALA A 329 -7.38 45.46 0.45
N ASP A 330 -6.44 46.20 -0.16
CA ASP A 330 -5.96 45.87 -1.51
C ASP A 330 -5.06 44.64 -1.52
N ALA A 331 -4.23 44.43 -0.49
CA ALA A 331 -3.45 43.19 -0.36
C ALA A 331 -4.35 41.97 -0.16
N THR A 332 -5.46 42.11 0.57
CA THR A 332 -6.46 41.05 0.75
C THR A 332 -7.11 40.65 -0.58
N LYS A 333 -7.43 41.62 -1.45
CA LYS A 333 -7.99 41.34 -2.79
C LYS A 333 -7.05 40.53 -3.68
N LEU A 334 -5.74 40.65 -3.47
CA LEU A 334 -4.72 39.94 -4.22
C LEU A 334 -4.32 38.60 -3.58
N SER A 335 -4.77 38.33 -2.36
CA SER A 335 -4.42 37.11 -1.65
C SER A 335 -4.98 35.87 -2.36
N PRO A 336 -4.18 34.80 -2.51
CA PRO A 336 -4.70 33.53 -3.04
C PRO A 336 -5.79 32.93 -2.14
N ASN A 337 -5.87 33.37 -0.87
CA ASN A 337 -6.81 32.86 0.12
C ASN A 337 -8.20 33.50 0.04
N LEU A 338 -8.36 34.59 -0.72
CA LEU A 338 -9.63 35.34 -0.79
C LEU A 338 -10.81 34.44 -1.21
N LYS A 339 -10.60 33.60 -2.23
CA LYS A 339 -11.60 32.64 -2.72
C LYS A 339 -12.19 31.79 -1.58
N TYR A 340 -11.37 31.33 -0.63
CA TYR A 340 -11.83 30.45 0.45
C TYR A 340 -12.58 31.22 1.54
N TYR A 341 -12.27 32.51 1.71
CA TYR A 341 -13.05 33.39 2.58
C TYR A 341 -14.44 33.64 1.99
N ASP A 342 -14.52 33.92 0.70
CA ASP A 342 -15.79 34.10 -0.02
C ASP A 342 -16.64 32.82 0.08
N GLN A 343 -16.05 31.65 -0.18
CA GLN A 343 -16.72 30.36 0.00
C GLN A 343 -17.24 30.14 1.43
N PHE A 344 -16.47 30.56 2.45
CA PHE A 344 -16.90 30.47 3.84
C PHE A 344 -18.08 31.41 4.14
N LEU A 345 -18.06 32.64 3.61
CA LEU A 345 -19.17 33.58 3.74
C LEU A 345 -20.45 33.05 3.09
N ASP A 346 -20.36 32.57 1.85
CA ASP A 346 -21.48 32.00 1.11
C ASP A 346 -22.08 30.79 1.86
N GLY A 347 -21.21 29.90 2.36
CA GLY A 347 -21.63 28.75 3.17
C GLY A 347 -22.37 29.15 4.45
N ARG A 348 -21.97 30.26 5.10
CA ARG A 348 -22.67 30.76 6.30
C ARG A 348 -24.05 31.33 5.97
N VAL A 349 -24.17 32.09 4.89
CA VAL A 349 -25.46 32.64 4.45
C VAL A 349 -26.43 31.51 4.14
N ASN A 350 -25.98 30.48 3.41
CA ASN A 350 -26.79 29.31 3.09
C ASN A 350 -27.26 28.55 4.35
N ASN A 351 -26.38 28.38 5.35
CA ASN A 351 -26.73 27.74 6.61
C ASN A 351 -27.77 28.53 7.42
N ILE A 352 -27.74 29.86 7.39
CA ILE A 352 -28.73 30.73 8.06
C ILE A 352 -30.08 30.62 7.35
N ALA A 353 -30.09 30.67 6.02
CA ALA A 353 -31.30 30.53 5.21
C ALA A 353 -31.97 29.17 5.47
N ALA A 354 -31.19 28.08 5.48
CA ALA A 354 -31.70 26.73 5.74
C ALA A 354 -32.36 26.59 7.14
N ARG A 355 -31.76 27.19 8.18
CA ARG A 355 -32.32 27.17 9.54
C ARG A 355 -33.56 28.03 9.72
N SER A 356 -33.75 29.03 8.87
CA SER A 356 -34.94 29.90 8.91
C SER A 356 -36.14 29.27 8.20
N ALA A 357 -35.91 28.21 7.41
CA ALA A 357 -36.93 27.50 6.65
C ALA A 357 -37.48 26.25 7.37
N THR A 358 -36.83 25.80 8.45
CA THR A 358 -37.25 24.71 9.34
C THR A 358 -37.95 25.27 10.55
#